data_AF-A0AAD3SYH8-F1
#
_entry.id   AF-A0AAD3SYH8-F1
#
_cell.length_a   1.000
_cell.length_b   1.000
_cell.length_c   1.000
_cell.angle_alpha   90.00
_cell.angle_beta   90.00
_cell.angle_gamma   90.00
#
_symmetry.space_group_name_H-M   'P 1'
#
loop_
_entity.id
_entity.type
_entity.pdbx_description
1 polymer ?
#
loop_
_entity_poly.entity_id
_entity_poly.type
_entity_poly.pdbx_seq_one_letter_code
_entity_poly.pdbx_strand_id
1 'polypeptide(L)'
;MLAGSIPYEDMNPIQAAYAVVNKNLRPAFPTDCPPPMQALIQLCWSPQPEKRPEFWQLVKVLEQFESLLAHDGSLKLVPNSTCQDHKKALLQWIQKLSQPPKSTLPRNPPLITYSSPMPKPKFM
;
A
#
# COMPACT_ATOMS: atom_id res chain seq x y z
N MET A 1 14.34 -4.99 3.79
CA MET A 1 14.21 -3.72 3.06
C MET A 1 14.37 -3.99 1.57
N LEU A 2 13.61 -3.29 0.71
CA LEU A 2 13.58 -3.57 -0.74
C LEU A 2 14.64 -2.80 -1.54
N ALA A 3 14.55 -1.46 -1.58
CA ALA A 3 15.41 -0.64 -2.44
C ALA A 3 16.79 -0.33 -1.83
N GLY A 4 16.94 -0.39 -0.50
CA GLY A 4 18.21 -0.09 0.19
C GLY A 4 18.66 1.37 0.16
N SER A 5 18.03 2.22 -0.67
CA SER A 5 18.32 3.66 -0.79
C SER A 5 17.47 4.51 0.18
N ILE A 6 17.90 5.76 0.37
CA ILE A 6 17.19 6.76 1.18
C ILE A 6 16.03 7.33 0.33
N PRO A 7 14.77 7.26 0.81
CA PRO A 7 13.65 7.86 0.09
C PRO A 7 13.79 9.39 0.00
N TYR A 8 13.65 9.93 -1.22
CA TYR A 8 13.66 11.38 -1.49
C TYR A 8 14.99 12.08 -1.11
N GLU A 9 16.13 11.42 -1.30
CA GLU A 9 17.45 11.94 -0.91
C GLU A 9 17.80 13.32 -1.51
N ASP A 10 17.28 13.62 -2.71
CA ASP A 10 17.48 14.91 -3.38
C ASP A 10 16.53 16.03 -2.91
N MET A 11 15.70 15.77 -1.90
CA MET A 11 14.67 16.71 -1.42
C MET A 11 14.87 17.06 0.05
N ASN A 12 14.64 18.33 0.38
CA ASN A 12 14.47 18.69 1.79
C ASN A 12 13.10 18.21 2.32
N PRO A 13 12.91 18.13 3.65
CA PRO A 13 11.68 17.59 4.24
C PRO A 13 10.39 18.29 3.80
N ILE A 14 10.43 19.61 3.57
CA ILE A 14 9.25 20.38 3.13
C ILE A 14 8.91 20.05 1.68
N GLN A 15 9.91 19.95 0.80
CA GLN A 15 9.72 19.55 -0.59
C GLN A 15 9.15 18.13 -0.71
N ALA A 16 9.69 17.19 0.07
CA ALA A 16 9.20 15.82 0.11
C ALA A 16 7.75 15.76 0.60
N ALA A 17 7.41 16.44 1.69
CA ALA A 17 6.04 16.51 2.20
C ALA A 17 5.07 17.09 1.16
N TYR A 18 5.45 18.21 0.52
CA TYR A 18 4.64 18.81 -0.54
C TYR A 18 4.46 17.86 -1.72
N ALA A 19 5.53 17.21 -2.20
CA ALA A 19 5.43 16.28 -3.32
C ALA A 19 4.55 15.06 -3.01
N VAL A 20 4.65 14.51 -1.79
CA VAL A 20 3.83 13.37 -1.34
C VAL A 20 2.35 13.73 -1.27
N VAL A 21 2.02 14.89 -0.71
CA VAL A 21 0.63 15.32 -0.47
C VAL A 21 -0.01 15.90 -1.74
N ASN A 22 0.69 16.79 -2.45
CA ASN A 22 0.13 17.55 -3.57
C ASN A 22 0.31 16.88 -4.92
N LYS A 23 1.36 16.07 -5.10
CA LYS A 23 1.66 15.38 -6.37
C LYS A 23 1.49 13.86 -6.29
N ASN A 24 1.05 13.36 -5.13
CA ASN A 24 0.99 11.93 -4.83
C ASN A 24 2.31 11.19 -5.16
N LEU A 25 3.45 11.87 -4.98
CA LEU A 25 4.76 11.28 -5.26
C LEU A 25 5.00 10.09 -4.31
N ARG A 26 5.55 9.00 -4.84
CA ARG A 26 6.00 7.81 -4.10
C ARG A 26 7.37 7.37 -4.63
N PRO A 27 8.20 6.72 -3.80
CA PRO A 27 9.46 6.12 -4.26
C PRO A 27 9.24 5.18 -5.44
N ALA A 28 10.16 5.21 -6.39
CA ALA A 28 10.18 4.25 -7.49
C ALA A 28 10.55 2.86 -6.96
N PHE A 29 10.01 1.83 -7.63
CA PHE A 29 10.42 0.45 -7.37
C PHE A 29 11.71 0.14 -8.12
N PRO A 30 12.64 -0.63 -7.52
CA PRO A 30 13.77 -1.17 -8.26
C PRO A 30 13.28 -2.18 -9.32
N THR A 31 14.05 -2.35 -10.39
CA THR A 31 13.65 -3.18 -11.56
C THR A 31 13.44 -4.65 -11.25
N ASP A 32 14.05 -5.14 -10.17
CA ASP A 32 13.98 -6.52 -9.69
C ASP A 32 12.88 -6.75 -8.65
N CYS A 33 12.09 -5.73 -8.31
CA CYS A 33 10.99 -5.85 -7.35
C CYS A 33 9.96 -6.88 -7.83
N PRO A 34 9.67 -7.95 -7.04
CA PRO A 34 8.65 -8.91 -7.42
C PRO A 34 7.25 -8.28 -7.49
N PRO A 35 6.43 -8.59 -8.52
CA PRO A 35 5.10 -8.00 -8.68
C PRO A 35 4.18 -8.12 -7.45
N PRO A 36 4.14 -9.24 -6.70
CA PRO A 36 3.34 -9.34 -5.49
C PRO A 36 3.77 -8.35 -4.40
N MET A 37 5.08 -8.13 -4.26
CA MET A 37 5.65 -7.19 -3.30
C MET A 37 5.33 -5.74 -3.69
N GLN A 38 5.45 -5.43 -4.99
CA GLN A 38 5.06 -4.12 -5.53
C GLN A 38 3.59 -3.81 -5.24
N ALA A 39 2.68 -4.77 -5.49
CA ALA A 39 1.26 -4.61 -5.23
C ALA A 39 0.95 -4.38 -3.73
N LEU A 40 1.62 -5.11 -2.83
CA LEU A 40 1.46 -4.92 -1.39
C LEU A 40 1.87 -3.52 -0.95
N ILE A 41 3.06 -3.07 -1.38
CA ILE A 41 3.56 -1.71 -1.07
C ILE A 41 2.61 -0.65 -1.64
N GLN A 42 2.05 -0.90 -2.83
CA GLN A 42 1.07 -0.02 -3.46
C GLN A 42 -0.21 0.16 -2.64
N LEU A 43 -0.68 -0.89 -1.97
CA LEU A 43 -1.81 -0.79 -1.05
C LEU A 43 -1.46 0.01 0.21
N CYS A 44 -0.29 -0.24 0.81
CA CYS A 44 0.15 0.43 2.03
C CYS A 44 0.12 1.95 1.94
N TRP A 45 0.50 2.50 0.79
CA TRP A 45 0.58 3.95 0.57
C TRP A 45 -0.54 4.52 -0.31
N SER A 46 -1.67 3.79 -0.40
CA SER A 46 -2.86 4.23 -1.13
C SER A 46 -3.24 5.67 -0.76
N PRO A 47 -3.64 6.51 -1.74
CA PRO A 47 -4.12 7.86 -1.46
C PRO A 47 -5.42 7.86 -0.64
N GLN A 48 -6.22 6.80 -0.76
CA GLN A 48 -7.42 6.55 0.05
C GLN A 48 -7.03 5.75 1.31
N PRO A 49 -7.09 6.34 2.51
CA PRO A 49 -6.71 5.67 3.77
C PRO A 49 -7.48 4.37 4.01
N GLU A 50 -8.76 4.32 3.66
CA GLU A 50 -9.66 3.19 3.82
C GLU A 50 -9.30 1.96 2.97
N LYS A 51 -8.43 2.14 1.97
CA LYS A 51 -7.89 1.03 1.15
C LYS A 51 -6.57 0.49 1.68
N ARG A 52 -5.99 1.13 2.69
CA ARG A 52 -4.74 0.66 3.29
C ARG A 52 -5.06 -0.57 4.13
N PRO A 53 -4.25 -1.63 4.01
CA PRO A 53 -4.48 -2.84 4.77
C PRO A 53 -4.23 -2.59 6.25
N GLU A 54 -5.07 -3.21 7.09
CA GLU A 54 -4.83 -3.32 8.52
C GLU A 54 -3.54 -4.11 8.77
N PHE A 55 -2.89 -3.84 9.90
CA PHE A 55 -1.59 -4.46 10.19
C PHE A 55 -1.65 -5.99 10.20
N TRP A 56 -2.73 -6.58 10.72
CA TRP A 56 -2.92 -8.04 10.71
C TRP A 56 -3.04 -8.62 9.30
N GLN A 57 -3.57 -7.85 8.34
CA GLN A 57 -3.66 -8.27 6.93
C GLN A 57 -2.27 -8.27 6.30
N LEU A 58 -1.47 -7.25 6.60
CA LEU A 58 -0.07 -7.17 6.15
C LEU A 58 0.75 -8.36 6.63
N VAL A 59 0.66 -8.71 7.92
CA VAL A 59 1.37 -9.86 8.49
C VAL A 59 1.01 -11.14 7.75
N LYS A 60 -0.28 -11.40 7.51
CA LYS A 60 -0.72 -12.59 6.75
C LYS A 60 -0.17 -12.65 5.33
N VAL A 61 -0.10 -11.53 4.61
CA VAL A 61 0.51 -11.51 3.27
C VAL A 61 1.99 -11.84 3.35
N LEU A 62 2.69 -11.25 4.32
CA LEU A 62 4.13 -11.43 4.47
C LEU A 62 4.49 -12.87 4.85
N GLU A 63 3.72 -13.51 5.73
CA GLU A 63 3.84 -14.94 6.05
C GLU A 63 3.64 -15.82 4.81
N GLN A 64 2.68 -15.48 3.95
CA GLN A 64 2.49 -16.19 2.68
C GLN A 64 3.64 -15.99 1.71
N PHE A 65 4.22 -14.79 1.63
CA PHE A 65 5.43 -14.54 0.83
C PHE A 65 6.61 -15.35 1.34
N GLU A 66 6.82 -15.40 2.64
CA GLU A 66 7.87 -16.21 3.27
C GLU A 66 7.71 -17.69 2.92
N SER A 67 6.49 -18.23 3.06
CA SER A 67 6.17 -19.61 2.69
C SER A 67 6.46 -19.90 1.21
N LEU A 68 6.10 -18.99 0.30
CA LEU A 68 6.37 -19.14 -1.14
C LEU A 68 7.87 -19.10 -1.45
N LEU A 69 8.61 -18.21 -0.79
CA LEU A 69 10.07 -18.13 -0.94
C LEU A 69 10.75 -19.40 -0.43
N ALA A 70 10.27 -19.99 0.67
CA ALA A 70 10.83 -21.22 1.22
C ALA A 70 10.63 -22.45 0.31
N HIS A 71 9.52 -22.52 -0.44
CA HIS A 71 9.21 -23.68 -1.30
C HIS A 71 9.67 -23.51 -2.76
N ASP A 72 9.42 -22.34 -3.35
CA ASP A 72 9.61 -22.08 -4.79
C ASP A 72 10.85 -21.22 -5.07
N GLY A 73 11.49 -20.67 -4.02
CA GLY A 73 12.63 -19.77 -4.15
C GLY A 73 12.33 -18.45 -4.88
N SER A 74 11.05 -18.17 -5.22
CA SER A 74 10.70 -17.04 -6.08
C SER A 74 9.29 -16.49 -5.88
N LEU A 75 9.18 -15.16 -5.86
CA LEU A 75 7.91 -14.41 -5.89
C LEU A 75 7.51 -14.02 -7.33
N LYS A 76 7.74 -14.90 -8.31
CA LYS A 76 7.40 -14.61 -9.72
C LYS A 76 5.95 -15.01 -10.01
N LEU A 77 5.16 -14.02 -10.45
CA LEU A 77 3.88 -14.28 -11.09
C LEU A 77 4.14 -14.78 -12.51
N VAL A 78 4.12 -16.10 -12.73
CA VAL A 78 4.12 -16.66 -14.08
C VAL A 78 2.65 -16.68 -14.58
N PRO A 79 2.30 -16.00 -15.69
CA PRO A 79 0.90 -15.94 -16.15
C PRO A 79 0.35 -17.30 -16.60
N ASN A 80 1.22 -18.24 -16.99
CA ASN A 80 0.80 -19.54 -17.50
C ASN A 80 1.78 -20.62 -17.04
N SER A 81 1.39 -21.39 -16.03
CA SER A 81 1.52 -22.84 -16.05
C SER A 81 0.72 -23.42 -14.88
N THR A 82 0.02 -24.50 -15.20
CA THR A 82 -1.01 -25.23 -14.47
C THR A 82 -0.56 -25.74 -13.09
N CYS A 83 -0.85 -24.96 -12.05
CA CYS A 83 -1.28 -25.37 -10.68
C CYS A 83 -1.43 -24.06 -9.88
N GLN A 84 -2.57 -23.37 -10.02
CA GLN A 84 -2.68 -21.94 -9.67
C GLN A 84 -3.87 -21.63 -8.74
N ASP A 85 -4.03 -22.37 -7.65
CA ASP A 85 -5.10 -22.03 -6.70
C ASP A 85 -4.61 -21.06 -5.61
N HIS A 86 -3.39 -21.20 -5.08
CA HIS A 86 -2.88 -20.32 -4.01
C HIS A 86 -2.23 -19.00 -4.49
N LYS A 87 -1.54 -18.98 -5.64
CA LYS A 87 -0.82 -17.79 -6.15
C LYS A 87 -1.77 -16.73 -6.71
N LYS A 88 -2.78 -17.16 -7.47
CA LYS A 88 -3.86 -16.29 -7.96
C LYS A 88 -4.72 -15.80 -6.80
N ALA A 89 -5.00 -16.66 -5.82
CA ALA A 89 -5.71 -16.26 -4.62
C ALA A 89 -4.99 -15.12 -3.89
N LEU A 90 -3.65 -15.11 -3.82
CA LEU A 90 -2.92 -14.04 -3.13
C LEU A 90 -3.06 -12.67 -3.81
N LEU A 91 -2.84 -12.59 -5.13
CA LEU A 91 -3.05 -11.32 -5.84
C LEU A 91 -4.51 -10.89 -5.82
N GLN A 92 -5.44 -11.81 -6.01
CA GLN A 92 -6.87 -11.53 -5.90
C GLN A 92 -7.24 -11.08 -4.48
N TRP A 93 -6.61 -11.65 -3.46
CA TRP A 93 -6.85 -11.30 -2.07
C TRP A 93 -6.27 -9.93 -1.74
N ILE A 94 -5.04 -9.62 -2.17
CA ILE A 94 -4.43 -8.29 -2.14
C ILE A 94 -5.37 -7.28 -2.81
N GLN A 95 -5.91 -7.58 -3.99
CA GLN A 95 -6.91 -6.74 -4.64
C GLN A 95 -8.22 -6.62 -3.84
N LYS A 96 -8.65 -7.70 -3.18
CA LYS A 96 -9.84 -7.73 -2.32
C LYS A 96 -9.68 -6.91 -1.04
N LEU A 97 -8.46 -6.77 -0.51
CA LEU A 97 -8.15 -5.87 0.61
C LEU A 97 -8.45 -4.40 0.26
N SER A 98 -8.39 -4.03 -1.02
CA SER A 98 -8.73 -2.68 -1.47
C SER A 98 -10.25 -2.40 -1.48
N GLN A 99 -11.10 -3.39 -1.17
CA GLN A 99 -12.55 -3.18 -1.10
C GLN A 99 -12.98 -2.81 0.33
N PRO A 100 -13.78 -1.75 0.51
CA PRO A 100 -14.29 -1.38 1.82
C PRO A 100 -15.16 -2.51 2.40
N PRO A 101 -15.10 -2.77 3.71
CA PRO A 101 -16.03 -3.71 4.36
C PRO A 101 -17.47 -3.24 4.13
N LYS A 102 -18.39 -4.16 3.78
CA LYS A 102 -19.83 -3.90 3.84
C LYS A 102 -20.24 -3.78 5.32
N SER A 103 -20.16 -2.58 5.89
CA SER A 103 -20.67 -2.30 7.23
C SER A 103 -22.20 -2.10 7.16
N THR A 104 -22.96 -3.15 7.47
CA THR A 104 -24.33 -2.99 7.98
C THR A 104 -24.23 -2.58 9.44
N LEU A 105 -24.15 -1.27 9.70
CA LEU A 105 -24.34 -0.68 11.04
C LEU A 105 -25.29 0.53 10.91
N PRO A 106 -26.19 0.74 11.88
CA PRO A 106 -27.26 1.72 11.78
C PRO A 106 -26.70 3.13 11.75
N ARG A 107 -27.32 3.95 10.90
CA ARG A 107 -27.00 5.35 10.65
C ARG A 107 -27.09 6.16 11.96
N ASN A 108 -25.95 6.55 12.52
CA ASN A 108 -25.92 7.61 13.54
C ASN A 108 -26.21 8.98 12.88
N PRO A 109 -26.92 9.90 13.57
CA PRO A 109 -27.24 11.23 13.06
C PRO A 109 -25.98 12.10 12.89
N PRO A 110 -26.02 13.13 12.03
CA PRO A 110 -24.82 13.80 11.54
C PRO A 110 -24.13 14.62 12.64
N LEU A 111 -22.84 14.38 12.83
CA LEU A 111 -21.97 15.26 13.61
C LEU A 111 -21.67 16.53 12.80
N ILE A 112 -22.01 17.65 13.42
CA ILE A 112 -21.62 19.03 13.09
C ILE A 112 -20.20 19.13 12.53
N THR A 113 -20.09 19.74 11.36
CA THR A 113 -18.86 19.96 10.61
C THR A 113 -18.01 21.01 11.30
N TYR A 114 -16.91 20.61 11.95
CA TYR A 114 -15.86 21.54 12.37
C TYR A 114 -14.75 21.56 11.31
N SER A 115 -15.01 22.25 10.22
CA SER A 115 -13.98 22.63 9.25
C SER A 115 -13.27 23.89 9.74
N SER A 116 -12.30 23.72 10.64
CA SER A 116 -11.32 24.77 10.92
C SER A 116 -10.19 24.70 9.88
N PRO A 117 -9.92 25.77 9.11
CA PRO A 117 -8.83 25.78 8.16
C PRO A 117 -7.48 25.81 8.88
N MET A 118 -6.53 24.99 8.43
CA MET A 118 -5.13 25.07 8.90
C MET A 118 -4.55 26.46 8.57
N PRO A 119 -3.88 27.14 9.52
CA PRO A 119 -3.20 28.40 9.24
C PRO A 119 -2.08 28.19 8.21
N LYS A 120 -2.09 28.99 7.15
CA LYS A 120 -0.98 29.04 6.19
C LYS A 120 0.28 29.54 6.91
N PRO A 121 1.46 28.90 6.74
CA PRO A 121 2.70 29.41 7.29
C PRO A 121 3.01 30.77 6.64
N LYS A 122 3.19 31.80 7.47
CA LYS A 122 3.70 33.11 7.06
C LYS A 122 5.23 33.02 7.06
N PHE A 123 5.82 33.02 5.88
CA PHE A 123 7.25 33.29 5.75
C PHE A 123 7.42 34.81 5.83
N MET A 124 8.10 35.28 6.87
CA MET A 124 8.63 36.65 6.99
C MET A 124 10.07 36.67 6.49
#